data_AF-A0A5A7MHS7-F1
#
_entry.id   AF-A0A5A7MHS7-F1
#
_cell.length_a   1.000
_cell.length_b   1.000
_cell.length_c   1.000
_cell.angle_alpha   90.00
_cell.angle_beta   90.00
_cell.angle_gamma   90.00
#
_symmetry.space_group_name_H-M   'P 1'
#
loop_
_entity.id
_entity.type
_entity.pdbx_description
1 polymer ?
#
loop_
_entity_poly.entity_id
_entity_poly.type
_entity_poly.pdbx_seq_one_letter_code
_entity_poly.pdbx_strand_id
1 'polypeptide(L)'
;MREMRAFYIAAASLTFAALAGCAIKPQVVSSSPRTVVIKAGDLFVQESQDLADQECRKHERYARLIEKPNPNSDQFVYDCVR
;
A
#
# COMPACT_ATOMS: atom_id res chain seq x y z
N MET A 1 -50.57 3.57 -31.25
CA MET A 1 -49.64 2.59 -30.63
C MET A 1 -48.40 3.39 -30.22
N ARG A 2 -48.20 3.71 -28.93
CA ARG A 2 -47.43 2.90 -27.95
C ARG A 2 -46.05 2.52 -28.55
N GLU A 3 -44.87 2.88 -28.07
CA GLU A 3 -44.36 3.39 -26.79
C GLU A 3 -43.01 4.10 -27.08
N MET A 4 -42.77 5.32 -26.58
CA MET A 4 -41.87 5.59 -25.44
C MET A 4 -40.82 4.52 -25.11
N ARG A 5 -39.56 4.98 -25.04
CA ARG A 5 -38.33 4.33 -24.52
C ARG A 5 -37.61 3.54 -25.62
N ALA A 6 -36.37 3.85 -25.97
CA ALA A 6 -35.29 4.11 -25.04
C ALA A 6 -34.31 5.13 -25.61
N PHE A 7 -34.08 6.17 -24.81
CA PHE A 7 -32.79 6.81 -24.68
C PHE A 7 -31.72 5.72 -24.48
N TYR A 8 -31.08 5.25 -25.54
CA TYR A 8 -29.77 4.62 -25.42
C TYR A 8 -28.76 5.62 -25.92
N ILE A 9 -28.47 6.50 -24.97
CA ILE A 9 -27.45 7.52 -24.97
C ILE A 9 -26.15 6.91 -25.53
N ALA A 10 -25.55 7.73 -26.38
CA ALA A 10 -24.22 7.59 -26.93
C ALA A 10 -23.14 7.14 -25.92
N ALA A 11 -21.99 6.80 -26.49
CA ALA A 11 -20.69 6.60 -25.84
C ALA A 11 -20.41 5.17 -25.36
N ALA A 12 -19.83 4.40 -26.29
CA ALA A 12 -18.54 3.73 -26.09
C ALA A 12 -18.25 3.32 -24.64
N SER A 13 -18.82 2.20 -24.21
CA SER A 13 -18.43 1.50 -22.99
C SER A 13 -17.08 0.80 -23.27
N LEU A 14 -16.00 1.59 -23.26
CA LEU A 14 -14.63 1.10 -23.31
C LEU A 14 -14.35 0.39 -21.98
N THR A 15 -14.65 -0.90 -21.92
CA THR A 15 -14.37 -1.76 -20.76
C THR A 15 -12.85 -1.90 -20.65
N PHE A 16 -12.20 -0.92 -20.03
CA PHE A 16 -10.81 -1.02 -19.58
C PHE A 16 -10.77 -2.09 -18.50
N ALA A 17 -10.47 -3.32 -18.92
CA ALA A 17 -10.05 -4.37 -18.01
C ALA A 17 -8.77 -3.87 -17.34
N ALA A 18 -8.91 -3.35 -16.12
CA ALA A 18 -7.79 -3.06 -15.27
C ALA A 18 -7.06 -4.39 -15.05
N LEU A 19 -5.92 -4.56 -15.73
CA LEU A 19 -4.90 -5.49 -15.30
C LEU A 19 -4.38 -4.95 -13.95
N ALA A 20 -5.16 -5.16 -12.89
CA ALA A 20 -4.67 -5.12 -11.54
C ALA A 20 -3.75 -6.32 -11.40
N GLY A 21 -2.50 -6.17 -11.86
CA GLY A 21 -1.44 -7.09 -11.48
C GLY A 21 -1.47 -7.19 -9.96
N CYS A 22 -1.50 -8.40 -9.44
CA CYS A 22 -1.32 -8.67 -8.02
C CYS A 22 0.11 -8.28 -7.63
N ALA A 23 0.42 -6.99 -7.60
CA ALA A 23 1.65 -6.49 -7.03
C ALA A 23 1.60 -6.87 -5.56
N ILE A 24 2.55 -7.71 -5.13
CA ILE A 24 2.78 -8.00 -3.72
C ILE A 24 3.15 -6.65 -3.10
N LYS A 25 2.22 -6.03 -2.38
CA LYS A 25 2.41 -4.72 -1.77
C LYS A 25 2.94 -4.90 -0.35
N PRO A 26 3.83 -4.00 0.12
CA PRO A 26 4.14 -3.90 1.53
C PRO A 26 2.86 -3.72 2.35
N GLN A 27 2.76 -4.44 3.47
CA GLN A 27 1.64 -4.31 4.40
C GLN A 27 2.13 -3.94 5.79
N VAL A 28 1.41 -3.06 6.48
CA VAL A 28 1.65 -2.81 7.90
C VAL A 28 1.14 -4.02 8.68
N VAL A 29 2.03 -4.69 9.41
CA VAL A 29 1.69 -5.80 10.32
C VAL A 29 1.37 -5.27 11.70
N SER A 30 2.14 -4.30 12.17
CA SER A 30 1.97 -3.66 13.46
C SER A 30 2.45 -2.22 13.41
N SER A 31 1.76 -1.32 14.11
CA SER A 31 2.10 0.11 14.17
C SER A 31 1.88 0.62 15.59
N SER A 32 2.87 1.31 16.13
CA SER A 32 2.86 1.93 17.45
C SER A 32 3.57 3.29 17.38
N PRO A 33 3.43 4.17 18.39
CA PRO A 33 4.08 5.48 18.38
C PRO A 33 5.61 5.46 18.32
N ARG A 34 6.24 4.30 18.59
CA ARG A 34 7.70 4.13 18.57
C ARG A 34 8.18 3.14 17.51
N THR A 35 7.34 2.25 17.02
CA THR A 35 7.80 1.16 16.16
C THR A 35 6.73 0.78 15.17
N VAL A 36 7.13 0.56 13.92
CA VAL A 36 6.27 0.10 12.83
C VAL A 36 6.92 -1.13 12.21
N VAL A 37 6.12 -2.18 12.00
CA VAL A 37 6.54 -3.43 11.39
C VAL A 37 5.80 -3.59 10.07
N ILE A 38 6.55 -3.76 8.99
CA ILE A 38 6.03 -3.87 7.63
C ILE A 38 6.46 -5.19 7.04
N LYS A 39 5.50 -5.98 6.56
CA LYS A 39 5.77 -7.21 5.85
C LYS A 39 5.91 -6.92 4.36
N ALA A 40 7.08 -7.19 3.82
CA ALA A 40 7.40 -7.03 2.41
C ALA A 40 8.68 -7.82 2.06
N GLY A 41 8.83 -8.20 0.79
CA GLY A 41 10.08 -8.81 0.31
C GLY A 41 11.25 -7.84 0.38
N ASP A 42 12.48 -8.38 0.40
CA ASP A 42 13.73 -7.61 0.46
C ASP A 42 13.88 -6.58 -0.68
N LEU A 43 13.26 -6.83 -1.83
CA LEU A 43 13.22 -5.91 -2.96
C LEU A 43 12.39 -4.64 -2.73
N PHE A 44 11.50 -4.63 -1.74
CA PHE A 44 10.55 -3.53 -1.48
C PHE A 44 11.02 -2.57 -0.38
N VAL A 45 12.34 -2.33 -0.28
CA VAL A 45 12.92 -1.45 0.76
C VAL A 45 12.34 -0.03 0.67
N GLN A 46 12.17 0.49 -0.54
CA GLN A 46 11.69 1.85 -0.73
C GLN A 46 10.22 1.97 -0.34
N GLU A 47 9.38 1.06 -0.83
CA GLU A 47 7.95 1.10 -0.56
C GLU A 47 7.62 0.79 0.90
N SER A 48 8.42 -0.06 1.55
CA SER A 48 8.32 -0.27 3.00
C SER A 48 8.76 0.96 3.79
N GLN A 49 9.82 1.66 3.38
CA GLN A 49 10.22 2.93 4.00
C GLN A 49 9.11 4.00 3.85
N ASP A 50 8.55 4.16 2.65
CA ASP A 50 7.50 5.14 2.38
C ASP A 50 6.24 4.89 3.22
N LEU A 51 5.88 3.61 3.40
CA LEU A 51 4.75 3.20 4.24
C LEU A 51 5.05 3.38 5.73
N ALA A 52 6.29 3.10 6.18
CA ALA A 52 6.71 3.33 7.55
C ALA A 52 6.68 4.83 7.90
N ASP A 53 7.16 5.68 6.99
CA ASP A 53 7.10 7.14 7.16
C ASP A 53 5.67 7.64 7.24
N GLN A 54 4.74 7.08 6.46
CA GLN A 54 3.32 7.41 6.58
C GLN A 54 2.77 7.09 7.97
N GLU A 55 3.13 5.92 8.52
CA GLU A 55 2.70 5.51 9.86
C GLU A 55 3.33 6.36 10.96
N CYS A 56 4.65 6.57 10.93
CA CYS A 56 5.35 7.39 11.93
C CYS A 56 4.91 8.87 11.88
N ARG A 57 4.60 9.42 10.70
CA ARG A 57 4.13 10.81 10.55
C ARG A 57 2.80 11.08 11.26
N LYS A 58 1.95 10.06 11.48
CA LYS A 58 0.73 10.20 12.31
C LYS A 58 1.04 10.65 13.74
N HIS A 59 2.28 10.47 14.17
CA HIS A 59 2.79 10.83 15.49
C HIS A 59 3.89 11.90 15.44
N GLU A 60 3.98 12.67 14.35
CA GLU A 60 5.01 13.72 14.15
C GLU A 60 6.44 13.17 14.26
N ARG A 61 6.66 11.99 13.68
CA ARG A 61 7.93 11.25 13.67
C ARG A 61 8.29 10.79 12.27
N TYR A 62 9.53 10.38 12.10
CA TYR A 62 10.11 9.79 10.89
C TYR A 62 10.51 8.34 11.14
N ALA A 63 10.42 7.50 10.10
CA ALA A 63 10.79 6.10 10.21
C ALA A 63 12.29 5.90 9.97
N ARG A 64 12.97 5.28 10.94
CA ARG A 64 14.35 4.82 10.82
C ARG A 64 14.37 3.30 10.76
N LEU A 65 14.90 2.75 9.68
CA LEU A 65 15.03 1.30 9.52
C LEU A 65 15.96 0.72 10.58
N ILE A 66 15.49 -0.28 11.33
CA ILE A 66 16.27 -1.00 12.34
C ILE A 66 16.52 -2.47 11.96
N GLU A 67 15.60 -3.11 11.24
CA GLU A 67 15.75 -4.50 10.80
C GLU A 67 15.24 -4.68 9.37
N LYS A 68 16.01 -5.41 8.55
CA LYS A 68 15.63 -5.83 7.20
C LYS A 68 15.15 -7.29 7.21
N PRO A 69 14.34 -7.69 6.21
CA PRO A 69 14.03 -9.08 5.95
C PRO A 69 15.29 -9.94 5.88
N ASN A 70 15.17 -11.17 6.37
CA ASN A 70 16.21 -12.18 6.37
C ASN A 70 15.60 -13.55 6.00
N PRO A 71 16.39 -14.62 5.81
CA PRO A 71 15.85 -15.92 5.38
C PRO A 71 14.75 -16.51 6.29
N ASN A 72 14.61 -16.03 7.52
CA ASN A 72 13.60 -16.47 8.49
C ASN A 72 12.47 -15.45 8.71
N SER A 73 12.50 -14.27 8.08
CA SER A 73 11.52 -13.20 8.28
C SER A 73 11.40 -12.30 7.06
N ASP A 74 10.18 -12.06 6.60
CA ASP A 74 9.84 -11.12 5.51
C ASP A 74 9.40 -9.75 6.04
N GLN A 75 9.95 -9.33 7.19
CA GLN A 75 9.54 -8.12 7.89
C GLN A 75 10.67 -7.10 7.92
N PHE A 76 10.31 -5.88 7.57
CA PHE A 76 11.06 -4.68 7.92
C PHE A 76 10.55 -4.16 9.27
N VAL A 77 11.49 -3.78 10.13
CA VAL A 77 11.17 -3.12 11.40
C VAL A 77 11.75 -1.72 11.37
N TYR A 78 10.92 -0.74 11.72
CA TYR A 78 11.26 0.68 11.76
C TYR A 78 11.02 1.24 13.16
N ASP A 79 11.92 2.11 13.59
CA ASP A 79 11.81 2.92 14.80
C ASP A 79 11.31 4.33 14.41
N CYS A 80 10.26 4.81 15.08
CA CYS A 80 9.71 6.15 14.86
C CYS A 80 10.45 7.17 15.73
N VAL A 81 11.34 7.93 15.10
CA VAL A 81 12.20 8.93 15.74
C VAL A 81 11.75 10.36 15.39
N ARG A 82 12.19 11.36 16.16
CA ARG A 82 11.92 12.78 15.87
C ARG A 82 13.04 13.39 15.06
#